data_AF-A0A5R8L905-F1
#
_entry.id   AF-A0A5R8L905-F1
#
_cell.length_a   1.000
_cell.length_b   1.000
_cell.length_c   1.000
_cell.angle_alpha   90.00
_cell.angle_beta   90.00
_cell.angle_gamma   90.00
#
_symmetry.space_group_name_H-M   'P 1'
#
loop_
_entity.id
_entity.type
_entity.pdbx_description
1 polymer ?
#
loop_
_entity_poly.entity_id
_entity_poly.type
_entity_poly.pdbx_seq_one_letter_code
_entity_poly.pdbx_strand_id
1 'polypeptide(L)'
;MSVAEDHYEAFATAAEDPYLGALLGTIDEPGGTSTANRAGMLTLAWWDEHGNGPTCAELIEAVFEIDDWDAAIEDPGRTLFERHEQRDLLQRWLISYWTRLGTIAFVPGYDDIVRPGRVDVVAEANRTESE
;
A
#
# COMPACT_ATOMS: atom_id res chain seq x y z
N MET A 1 56.50 -1.02 -13.31
CA MET A 1 55.18 -0.39 -13.46
C MET A 1 54.24 -1.12 -12.52
N SER A 2 53.98 -0.54 -11.35
CA SER A 2 53.02 -1.06 -10.37
C SER A 2 51.68 -0.43 -10.72
N VAL A 3 50.71 -1.27 -11.09
CA VAL A 3 49.32 -0.86 -11.28
C VAL A 3 48.75 -0.75 -9.88
N ALA A 4 48.42 0.45 -9.44
CA ALA A 4 47.72 0.67 -8.19
C ALA A 4 46.36 -0.03 -8.30
N GLU A 5 46.11 -1.02 -7.43
CA GLU A 5 44.78 -1.57 -7.23
C GLU A 5 43.96 -0.49 -6.53
N ASP A 6 43.12 0.20 -7.32
CA ASP A 6 42.12 1.11 -6.78
C ASP A 6 41.11 0.30 -5.95
N HIS A 7 41.38 0.19 -4.67
CA HIS A 7 40.43 -0.30 -3.67
C HIS A 7 39.33 0.74 -3.47
N TYR A 8 38.34 0.75 -4.38
CA TYR A 8 37.08 1.44 -4.10
C TYR A 8 36.38 0.70 -2.97
N GLU A 9 36.16 1.36 -1.83
CA GLU A 9 35.20 0.90 -0.83
C GLU A 9 33.83 0.83 -1.50
N ALA A 10 33.32 -0.39 -1.69
CA ALA A 10 31.96 -0.59 -2.18
C ALA A 10 30.98 -0.09 -1.11
N PHE A 11 29.99 0.69 -1.51
CA PHE A 11 28.86 1.00 -0.63
C PHE A 11 28.22 -0.31 -0.20
N ALA A 12 28.21 -0.58 1.11
CA ALA A 12 27.42 -1.66 1.66
C ALA A 12 25.95 -1.32 1.44
N THR A 13 25.26 -2.12 0.61
CA THR A 13 23.81 -2.02 0.45
C THR A 13 23.18 -2.24 1.82
N ALA A 14 22.34 -1.31 2.28
CA ALA A 14 21.52 -1.54 3.46
C ALA A 14 20.74 -2.85 3.24
N ALA A 15 20.70 -3.73 4.24
CA ALA A 15 20.00 -5.01 4.15
C ALA A 15 18.58 -4.78 3.61
N GLU A 16 18.19 -5.56 2.61
CA GLU A 16 16.85 -5.49 2.00
C GLU A 16 15.81 -5.83 3.08
N ASP A 17 15.03 -4.84 3.51
CA ASP A 17 13.92 -5.05 4.43
C ASP A 17 12.72 -5.58 3.63
N PRO A 18 12.20 -6.80 3.93
CA PRO A 18 11.09 -7.38 3.17
C PRO A 18 9.81 -6.54 3.17
N TYR A 19 9.50 -5.86 4.28
CA TYR A 19 8.30 -5.02 4.38
C TYR A 19 8.49 -3.70 3.63
N LEU A 20 9.69 -3.12 3.68
CA LEU A 20 10.00 -1.97 2.83
C LEU A 20 9.92 -2.36 1.34
N GLY A 21 10.47 -3.51 0.97
CA GLY A 21 10.41 -4.04 -0.39
C GLY A 21 8.97 -4.24 -0.86
N ALA A 22 8.13 -4.85 -0.01
CA ALA A 22 6.71 -5.04 -0.30
C ALA A 22 5.96 -3.70 -0.44
N LEU A 23 6.22 -2.73 0.45
CA LEU A 23 5.64 -1.38 0.34
C LEU A 23 6.04 -0.72 -0.98
N LEU A 24 7.34 -0.69 -1.28
CA LEU A 24 7.86 -0.10 -2.51
C LEU A 24 7.26 -0.77 -3.74
N GLY A 25 7.26 -2.10 -3.82
CA GLY A 25 6.66 -2.83 -4.93
C GLY A 25 5.16 -2.61 -5.08
N THR A 26 4.46 -2.30 -3.98
CA THR A 26 3.02 -1.99 -4.02
C THR A 26 2.75 -0.57 -4.52
N ILE A 27 3.57 0.41 -4.11
CA ILE A 27 3.39 1.81 -4.49
C ILE A 27 4.10 2.18 -5.80
N ASP A 28 4.99 1.33 -6.31
CA ASP A 28 5.64 1.55 -7.59
C ASP A 28 4.63 1.52 -8.74
N GLU A 29 4.85 2.33 -9.76
CA GLU A 29 3.87 2.50 -10.83
C GLU A 29 3.96 1.34 -11.84
N PRO A 30 2.82 0.82 -12.33
CA PRO A 30 1.46 1.35 -12.21
C PRO A 30 0.67 0.86 -10.97
N GLY A 31 1.29 0.06 -10.09
CA GLY A 31 0.66 -0.58 -8.94
C GLY A 31 0.15 0.43 -7.91
N GLY A 32 0.92 1.48 -7.64
CA GLY A 32 0.56 2.55 -6.71
C GLY A 32 -0.77 3.22 -7.07
N THR A 33 -0.89 3.70 -8.31
CA THR A 33 -2.14 4.33 -8.78
C THR A 33 -3.30 3.32 -8.84
N SER A 34 -3.04 2.09 -9.28
CA SER A 34 -4.08 1.04 -9.36
C SER A 34 -4.68 0.71 -8.00
N THR A 35 -3.85 0.48 -6.98
CA THR A 35 -4.31 0.17 -5.62
C THR A 35 -5.00 1.37 -4.97
N ALA A 36 -4.53 2.60 -5.22
CA ALA A 36 -5.18 3.80 -4.71
C ALA A 36 -6.58 4.00 -5.31
N ASN A 37 -6.75 3.80 -6.62
CA ASN A 37 -8.05 3.88 -7.28
C ASN A 37 -8.99 2.79 -6.77
N ARG A 38 -8.49 1.55 -6.61
CA ARG A 38 -9.26 0.46 -6.02
C ARG A 38 -9.73 0.79 -4.60
N ALA A 39 -8.85 1.34 -3.76
CA ALA A 39 -9.21 1.78 -2.41
C ALA A 39 -10.31 2.84 -2.43
N GLY A 40 -10.23 3.82 -3.34
CA GLY A 40 -11.27 4.83 -3.52
C GLY A 40 -12.62 4.25 -3.93
N MET A 41 -12.63 3.36 -4.94
CA MET A 41 -13.85 2.70 -5.42
C MET A 41 -14.50 1.83 -4.34
N LEU A 42 -13.72 1.03 -3.62
CA LEU A 42 -14.23 0.17 -2.55
C LEU A 42 -14.80 1.00 -1.40
N THR A 43 -14.13 2.10 -1.03
CA THR A 43 -14.63 3.01 0.00
C THR A 43 -15.96 3.65 -0.41
N LEU A 44 -16.11 4.03 -1.69
CA LEU A 44 -17.36 4.58 -2.21
C LEU A 44 -18.48 3.53 -2.21
N ALA A 45 -18.21 2.33 -2.74
CA ALA A 45 -19.19 1.24 -2.76
C ALA A 45 -19.66 0.87 -1.35
N TRP A 46 -18.73 0.82 -0.39
CA TRP A 46 -19.04 0.57 1.02
C TRP A 46 -19.97 1.65 1.58
N TRP A 47 -19.69 2.92 1.27
CA TRP A 47 -20.50 4.05 1.70
C TRP A 47 -21.92 3.99 1.13
N ASP A 48 -22.06 3.64 -0.14
CA ASP A 48 -23.36 3.51 -0.81
C ASP A 48 -24.20 2.39 -0.19
N GLU A 49 -23.55 1.29 0.23
CA GLU A 49 -24.23 0.15 0.85
C GLU A 49 -24.57 0.37 2.34
N HIS A 50 -23.63 0.93 3.12
CA HIS A 50 -23.72 0.97 4.58
C HIS A 50 -24.08 2.36 5.14
N GLY A 51 -24.03 3.42 4.33
CA GLY A 51 -24.18 4.81 4.77
C GLY A 51 -23.03 5.31 5.65
N ASN A 52 -21.91 4.58 5.70
CA ASN A 52 -20.71 4.91 6.46
C ASN A 52 -19.45 4.32 5.80
N GLY A 53 -18.26 4.70 6.25
CA GLY A 53 -16.99 4.21 5.72
C GLY A 53 -16.45 2.93 6.40
N PRO A 54 -15.59 2.14 5.73
CA PRO A 54 -14.87 1.03 6.33
C PRO A 54 -13.80 1.52 7.30
N THR A 55 -13.38 0.66 8.23
CA THR A 55 -12.13 0.84 8.97
C THR A 55 -10.91 0.68 8.05
N CYS A 56 -9.73 1.13 8.51
CA CYS A 56 -8.50 0.92 7.75
C CYS A 56 -8.20 -0.56 7.50
N ALA A 57 -8.49 -1.44 8.47
CA ALA A 57 -8.26 -2.87 8.35
C ALA A 57 -9.17 -3.49 7.28
N GLU A 58 -10.47 -3.22 7.35
CA GLU A 58 -11.46 -3.71 6.37
C GLU A 58 -11.12 -3.24 4.94
N LEU A 59 -10.70 -1.98 4.79
CA LEU A 59 -10.31 -1.46 3.48
C LEU A 59 -9.05 -2.16 2.94
N ILE A 60 -8.04 -2.37 3.78
CA ILE A 60 -6.80 -3.05 3.39
C ILE A 60 -7.09 -4.49 2.96
N GLU A 61 -7.89 -5.22 3.73
CA GLU A 61 -8.32 -6.58 3.42
C GLU A 61 -9.07 -6.63 2.08
N ALA A 62 -10.00 -5.70 1.84
CA ALA A 62 -10.77 -5.64 0.60
C ALA A 62 -9.94 -5.25 -0.65
N VAL A 63 -8.90 -4.43 -0.47
CA VAL A 63 -8.02 -4.01 -1.59
C VAL A 63 -7.10 -5.15 -2.02
N PHE A 64 -6.49 -5.87 -1.07
CA PHE A 64 -5.47 -6.85 -1.37
C PHE A 64 -5.97 -8.30 -1.40
N GLU A 65 -7.08 -8.60 -0.73
CA GLU A 65 -7.63 -9.97 -0.62
C GLU A 65 -6.58 -10.99 -0.12
N ILE A 66 -5.73 -10.56 0.83
CA ILE A 66 -4.68 -11.40 1.42
C ILE A 66 -5.18 -12.01 2.73
N ASP A 67 -5.36 -13.33 2.72
CA ASP A 67 -5.80 -14.10 3.91
C ASP A 67 -4.68 -14.27 4.95
N ASP A 68 -3.42 -14.39 4.50
CA ASP A 68 -2.25 -14.60 5.36
C ASP A 68 -1.09 -13.66 4.96
N TRP A 69 -1.00 -12.54 5.67
CA TRP A 69 0.07 -11.55 5.48
C TRP A 69 1.46 -12.07 5.87
N ASP A 70 1.54 -13.02 6.81
CA ASP A 70 2.82 -13.58 7.26
C ASP A 70 3.38 -14.59 6.25
N ALA A 71 2.52 -15.18 5.42
CA ALA A 71 2.92 -15.97 4.26
C ALA A 71 3.20 -15.10 3.03
N ALA A 72 2.51 -13.96 2.90
CA ALA A 72 2.69 -13.05 1.76
C ALA A 72 4.04 -12.30 1.78
N ILE A 73 4.56 -12.01 2.97
CA ILE A 73 5.88 -11.36 3.16
C ILE A 73 6.79 -12.31 3.93
N GLU A 74 7.66 -13.00 3.20
CA GLU A 74 8.62 -13.92 3.82
C GLU A 74 9.70 -13.14 4.58
N ASP A 75 9.74 -13.32 5.90
CA ASP A 75 10.74 -12.72 6.78
C ASP A 75 11.09 -13.68 7.94
N PRO A 76 12.00 -14.64 7.74
CA PRO A 76 12.43 -15.55 8.80
C PRO A 76 13.36 -14.87 9.81
N GLY A 77 13.82 -13.65 9.54
CA GLY A 77 14.76 -12.92 10.39
C GLY A 77 14.09 -12.25 11.61
N ARG A 78 12.78 -12.00 11.54
CA ARG A 78 12.00 -11.37 12.61
C ARG A 78 11.11 -12.38 13.34
N THR A 79 10.83 -12.10 14.61
CA THR A 79 9.80 -12.81 15.36
C THR A 79 8.41 -12.48 14.83
N LEU A 80 7.42 -13.33 15.14
CA LEU A 80 6.02 -13.08 14.76
C LEU A 80 5.51 -11.70 15.24
N PHE A 81 5.88 -11.32 16.47
CA PHE A 81 5.49 -10.04 17.04
C PHE A 81 6.07 -8.86 16.24
N GLU A 82 7.36 -8.90 15.91
CA GLU A 82 8.01 -7.86 15.11
C GLU A 82 7.44 -7.79 13.69
N ARG A 83 7.11 -8.94 13.10
CA ARG A 83 6.42 -9.01 11.79
C ARG A 83 5.05 -8.35 11.81
N HIS A 84 4.27 -8.53 12.88
CA HIS A 84 3.02 -7.82 13.05
C HIS A 84 3.22 -6.31 13.17
N GLU A 85 4.22 -5.84 13.92
CA GLU A 85 4.52 -4.40 14.02
C GLU A 85 4.91 -3.81 12.66
N GLN A 86 5.71 -4.53 11.86
CA GLN A 86 6.06 -4.10 10.51
C GLN A 86 4.87 -4.11 9.56
N ARG A 87 3.99 -5.12 9.64
CA ARG A 87 2.74 -5.17 8.87
C ARG A 87 1.85 -3.98 9.21
N ASP A 88 1.65 -3.67 10.49
CA ASP A 88 0.84 -2.53 10.91
C ASP A 88 1.44 -1.21 10.41
N LEU A 89 2.76 -1.08 10.41
CA LEU A 89 3.45 0.07 9.84
C LEU A 89 3.24 0.17 8.32
N LEU A 90 3.41 -0.94 7.59
CA LEU A 90 3.18 -1.02 6.15
C LEU A 90 1.75 -0.59 5.78
N GLN A 91 0.75 -1.12 6.49
CA GLN A 91 -0.66 -0.79 6.25
C GLN A 91 -0.95 0.69 6.52
N ARG A 92 -0.39 1.28 7.59
CA ARG A 92 -0.50 2.72 7.86
C ARG A 92 0.12 3.57 6.76
N TRP A 93 1.24 3.13 6.19
CA TRP A 93 1.87 3.80 5.06
C TRP A 93 1.01 3.75 3.80
N LEU A 94 0.37 2.61 3.50
CA LEU A 94 -0.55 2.48 2.38
C LEU A 94 -1.77 3.40 2.51
N ILE A 95 -2.41 3.43 3.69
CA ILE A 95 -3.52 4.36 3.96
C ILE A 95 -3.06 5.82 3.78
N SER A 96 -1.88 6.16 4.30
CA SER A 96 -1.32 7.50 4.15
C SER A 96 -1.03 7.83 2.68
N TYR A 97 -0.54 6.86 1.91
CA TYR A 97 -0.27 7.01 0.49
C TYR A 97 -1.55 7.29 -0.30
N TRP A 98 -2.59 6.47 -0.14
CA TRP A 98 -3.88 6.65 -0.82
C TRP A 98 -4.56 7.96 -0.42
N THR A 99 -4.46 8.35 0.86
CA THR A 99 -4.96 9.65 1.34
C THR A 99 -4.22 10.81 0.66
N ARG A 100 -2.90 10.72 0.48
CA ARG A 100 -2.13 11.76 -0.23
C ARG A 100 -2.47 11.86 -1.71
N LEU A 101 -2.76 10.73 -2.36
CA LEU A 101 -3.30 10.72 -3.72
C LEU A 101 -4.74 11.24 -3.79
N GLY A 102 -5.41 11.33 -2.65
CA GLY A 102 -6.74 11.90 -2.52
C GLY A 102 -7.85 10.95 -2.94
N THR A 103 -7.56 9.66 -3.18
CA THR A 103 -8.58 8.66 -3.54
C THR A 103 -9.45 8.27 -2.36
N ILE A 104 -8.93 8.45 -1.14
CA ILE A 104 -9.65 8.33 0.13
C ILE A 104 -9.35 9.54 1.03
N ALA A 105 -10.17 9.74 2.06
CA ALA A 105 -9.95 10.73 3.11
C ALA A 105 -9.90 10.06 4.49
N PHE A 106 -8.76 10.21 5.16
CA PHE A 106 -8.51 9.67 6.50
C PHE A 106 -7.42 10.47 7.22
N VAL A 107 -7.68 10.87 8.47
CA VAL A 107 -6.71 11.56 9.34
C VAL A 107 -6.34 10.65 10.51
N PRO A 108 -5.10 10.10 10.52
CA PRO A 108 -4.64 9.23 11.61
C PRO A 108 -4.79 9.87 12.99
N GLY A 109 -5.40 9.14 13.92
CA GLY A 109 -5.62 9.59 15.31
C GLY A 109 -6.84 10.49 15.52
N TYR A 110 -7.57 10.83 14.45
CA TYR A 110 -8.81 11.60 14.51
C TYR A 110 -9.99 10.86 13.89
N ASP A 111 -9.77 10.17 12.77
CA ASP A 111 -10.78 9.37 12.11
C ASP A 111 -10.69 7.90 12.54
N ASP A 112 -11.84 7.30 12.80
CA ASP A 112 -11.98 5.85 13.04
C ASP A 112 -12.39 5.10 11.76
N ILE A 113 -12.83 5.83 10.74
CA ILE A 113 -13.36 5.32 9.47
C ILE A 113 -12.77 6.06 8.28
N VAL A 114 -12.63 5.37 7.16
CA VAL A 114 -12.14 5.93 5.90
C VAL A 114 -13.32 6.48 5.10
N ARG A 115 -13.20 7.72 4.61
CA ARG A 115 -14.25 8.36 3.79
C ARG A 115 -13.87 8.37 2.31
N PRO A 116 -14.86 8.39 1.40
CA PRO A 116 -14.59 8.52 -0.02
C PRO A 116 -13.80 9.81 -0.33
N GLY A 117 -12.78 9.69 -1.18
CA GLY A 117 -12.03 10.81 -1.72
C GLY A 117 -12.47 11.17 -3.15
N ARG A 118 -11.55 11.73 -3.93
CA ARG A 118 -11.69 11.95 -5.37
C ARG A 118 -11.35 10.65 -6.10
N VAL A 119 -12.36 10.00 -6.66
CA VAL A 119 -12.17 8.86 -7.56
C VAL A 119 -12.18 9.40 -8.98
N ASP A 120 -11.08 9.22 -9.73
CA ASP A 120 -11.05 9.56 -11.15
C ASP A 120 -11.85 8.52 -11.95
N VAL A 121 -13.14 8.80 -12.16
CA VAL A 121 -14.09 7.96 -12.90
C VAL A 121 -13.75 7.82 -14.41
N VAL A 122 -12.72 8.53 -14.89
CA VAL A 122 -12.34 8.56 -16.32
C VAL A 122 -11.86 7.19 -16.83
N ALA A 123 -11.44 6.28 -15.95
CA ALA A 123 -11.03 4.92 -16.35
C ALA A 123 -12.21 4.02 -16.78
N GLU A 124 -13.44 4.28 -16.33
CA GLU A 124 -14.62 3.49 -16.71
C GLU A 124 -15.18 3.90 -18.09
N ALA A 125 -15.06 5.17 -18.47
CA ALA A 125 -15.57 5.66 -19.75
C ALA A 125 -14.90 4.97 -20.97
N ASN A 126 -13.62 4.61 -20.84
CA ASN A 126 -12.90 3.89 -21.90
C ASN A 126 -13.26 2.40 -22.00
N ARG A 127 -13.96 1.82 -21.00
CA ARG A 127 -14.39 0.42 -21.04
C ARG A 127 -15.77 0.26 -21.69
N THR A 128 -16.62 1.27 -21.58
CA THR A 128 -17.99 1.25 -22.14
C THR A 128 -18.06 1.68 -23.61
N GLU A 129 -17.02 2.34 -24.14
CA GLU A 129 -16.94 2.71 -25.57
C GLU A 129 -16.32 1.62 -26.47
N SER A 130 -15.94 0.47 -25.91
CA SER A 130 -15.34 -0.66 -26.65
C SER A 130 -16.23 -1.90 -26.72
N GLU A 131 -17.53 -1.79 -26.40
CA GLU A 131 -18.53 -2.85 -26.65
C GLU A 131 -19.35 -2.60 -27.92
#